data_AF-A0A847CWG7-F1
#
_entry.id   AF-A0A847CWG7-F1
#
_cell.length_a   1.000
_cell.length_b   1.000
_cell.length_c   1.000
_cell.angle_alpha   90.00
_cell.angle_beta   90.00
_cell.angle_gamma   90.00
#
_symmetry.space_group_name_H-M   'P 1'
#
loop_
_entity.id
_entity.type
_entity.pdbx_description
1 polymer ?
#
loop_
_entity_poly.entity_id
_entity_poly.type
_entity_poly.pdbx_seq_one_letter_code
_entity_poly.pdbx_strand_id
1 'polypeptide(L)'
;IINFFIPSGSGQATITVPIIVPIADMAGVTRQVACLVSQFGDGFSNFIYPTNGSLIAILMVAGIPYNRWFKFFAPLFAIIMTICAILAVVGVIINLGPF
;
A
#
# COMPACT_ATOMS: atom_id res chain seq x y z
N ILE A 1 4.09 4.61 4.66
CA ILE A 1 5.28 5.37 5.14
C ILE A 1 6.42 5.29 4.12
N ILE A 2 6.99 4.12 3.82
CA ILE A 2 8.12 4.02 2.85
C ILE A 2 7.74 4.53 1.46
N ASN A 3 6.50 4.25 1.03
CA ASN A 3 5.94 4.70 -0.24
C ASN A 3 5.90 6.25 -0.38
N PHE A 4 5.96 7.01 0.72
CA PHE A 4 6.07 8.47 0.65
C PHE A 4 7.42 8.91 0.07
N PHE A 5 8.52 8.21 0.37
CA PHE A 5 9.86 8.55 -0.10
C PHE A 5 10.21 7.85 -1.42
N ILE A 6 9.67 6.65 -1.63
CA ILE A 6 9.92 5.82 -2.80
C ILE A 6 8.57 5.46 -3.40
N PRO A 7 7.98 6.33 -4.25
CA PRO A 7 6.70 6.10 -4.93
C PRO A 7 6.90 5.20 -6.16
N SER A 8 7.55 4.05 -5.96
CA SER A 8 7.81 3.03 -6.98
C SER A 8 7.56 1.67 -6.36
N GLY A 9 6.56 0.93 -6.85
CA GLY A 9 6.18 -0.36 -6.28
C GLY A 9 7.31 -1.40 -6.36
N SER A 10 8.04 -1.46 -7.47
CA SER A 10 9.18 -2.38 -7.61
C SER A 10 10.36 -1.99 -6.73
N GLY A 11 10.74 -0.71 -6.71
CA GLY A 11 11.85 -0.22 -5.89
C GLY A 11 11.58 -0.32 -4.38
N GLN A 12 10.33 -0.08 -3.99
CA GLN A 12 9.89 -0.23 -2.62
C GLN A 12 9.87 -1.71 -2.20
N ALA A 13 9.31 -2.60 -3.04
CA ALA A 13 9.29 -4.03 -2.78
C ALA A 13 10.70 -4.63 -2.65
N THR A 14 11.65 -4.21 -3.50
CA THR A 14 13.05 -4.69 -3.41
C THR A 14 13.69 -4.39 -2.04
N ILE A 15 13.33 -3.27 -1.41
CA ILE A 15 13.89 -2.88 -0.11
C ILE A 15 13.12 -3.51 1.05
N THR A 16 11.79 -3.60 0.95
CA THR A 16 10.98 -4.05 2.09
C THR A 16 10.75 -5.54 2.16
N VAL A 17 10.65 -6.25 1.04
CA VAL A 17 10.41 -7.70 1.02
C VAL A 17 11.50 -8.48 1.76
N PRO A 18 12.80 -8.18 1.62
CA PRO A 18 13.86 -8.85 2.38
C PRO A 18 13.74 -8.68 3.90
N ILE A 19 13.05 -7.65 4.38
CA ILE A 19 12.83 -7.39 5.80
C ILE A 19 11.51 -8.02 6.27
N ILE A 20 10.45 -7.87 5.49
CA ILE A 20 9.10 -8.35 5.83
C ILE A 20 9.04 -9.88 5.80
N VAL A 21 9.69 -10.54 4.84
CA VAL A 21 9.62 -12.01 4.68
C VAL A 21 10.16 -12.76 5.90
N PRO A 22 11.37 -12.46 6.43
CA PRO A 22 11.85 -13.12 7.64
C PRO A 22 10.95 -12.88 8.86
N ILE A 23 10.35 -11.69 8.97
CA ILE A 23 9.42 -11.37 10.06
C ILE A 23 8.12 -12.18 9.92
N ALA A 24 7.60 -12.32 8.71
CA ALA A 24 6.43 -13.14 8.42
C ALA A 24 6.70 -14.62 8.72
N ASP A 25 7.85 -15.14 8.28
CA ASP A 25 8.26 -16.52 8.53
C ASP A 25 8.37 -16.80 10.04
N MET A 26 8.94 -15.86 10.83
CA MET A 26 9.01 -15.98 12.31
C MET A 26 7.63 -15.87 12.99
N ALA A 27 6.70 -15.10 12.41
CA ALA A 27 5.35 -14.93 12.93
C ALA A 27 4.38 -16.05 12.51
N GLY A 28 4.84 -17.03 11.72
CA GLY A 28 4.00 -18.10 11.17
C GLY A 28 3.00 -17.60 10.12
N VAL A 29 3.31 -16.49 9.45
CA VAL A 29 2.48 -15.90 8.40
C VAL A 29 3.03 -16.31 7.04
N THR A 30 2.15 -16.76 6.13
CA THR A 30 2.54 -17.19 4.78
C THR A 30 3.20 -16.05 4.00
N ARG A 31 4.09 -16.41 3.08
CA ARG A 31 4.77 -15.40 2.24
C ARG A 31 3.82 -14.70 1.28
N GLN A 32 2.72 -15.35 0.91
CA GLN A 32 1.68 -14.74 0.08
C GLN A 32 0.93 -13.65 0.84
N VAL A 33 0.63 -13.83 2.12
CA VAL A 33 0.05 -12.77 2.94
C VAL A 33 1.02 -11.60 3.07
N ALA A 34 2.31 -11.87 3.27
CA ALA A 34 3.35 -10.83 3.31
C ALA A 34 3.43 -10.02 2.00
N CYS A 35 3.32 -10.69 0.85
CA CYS A 35 3.26 -10.06 -0.46
C CYS A 35 1.97 -9.23 -0.64
N LEU A 36 0.82 -9.79 -0.26
CA LEU A 36 -0.48 -9.13 -0.34
C LEU A 36 -0.51 -7.82 0.44
N VAL A 37 -0.03 -7.84 1.68
CA VAL A 37 0.02 -6.66 2.55
C VAL A 37 0.98 -5.61 1.99
N SER A 38 2.11 -6.04 1.41
CA SER A 38 3.04 -5.12 0.73
C SER A 38 2.37 -4.43 -0.46
N GLN A 39 1.59 -5.16 -1.26
CA GLN A 39 0.90 -4.62 -2.42
C GLN A 39 -0.24 -3.67 -2.05
N PHE A 40 -1.00 -3.98 -1.00
CA PHE A 40 -2.03 -3.08 -0.45
C PHE A 40 -1.41 -1.77 0.07
N GLY A 41 -0.25 -1.88 0.72
CA GLY A 41 0.50 -0.73 1.21
C GLY A 41 0.95 0.20 0.09
N ASP A 42 1.49 -0.34 -1.01
CA ASP A 42 1.97 0.45 -2.16
C ASP A 42 0.82 1.03 -3.00
N GLY A 43 -0.14 0.20 -3.40
CA GLY A 43 -1.15 0.57 -4.40
C GLY A 43 -1.98 1.80 -4.00
N PHE A 44 -2.54 1.79 -2.79
CA PHE A 44 -3.49 2.83 -2.38
C PHE A 44 -2.81 4.11 -1.91
N SER A 45 -1.59 4.03 -1.35
CA SER A 45 -0.90 5.22 -0.86
C SER A 45 -0.36 6.11 -1.99
N ASN A 46 -0.17 5.55 -3.19
CA ASN A 46 0.19 6.31 -4.39
C ASN A 46 -0.87 7.36 -4.78
N PHE A 47 -2.12 7.22 -4.33
CA PHE A 47 -3.20 8.19 -4.59
C PHE A 47 -3.33 9.30 -3.55
N ILE A 48 -2.57 9.23 -2.45
CA ILE A 48 -2.60 10.25 -1.41
C ILE A 48 -1.29 11.04 -1.33
N TYR A 49 -0.14 10.43 -1.62
CA TYR A 49 1.13 11.08 -1.38
C TYR A 49 1.49 12.13 -2.45
N PRO A 50 1.85 13.37 -2.05
CA PRO A 50 2.19 14.45 -2.97
C PRO A 50 3.53 14.23 -3.68
N THR A 51 4.33 13.29 -3.19
CA THR A 51 5.61 12.86 -3.78
C THR A 51 5.42 11.97 -5.00
N ASN A 52 4.20 11.47 -5.25
CA ASN A 52 3.89 10.73 -6.46
C ASN A 52 3.66 11.69 -7.64
N GLY A 53 4.64 11.78 -8.54
CA GLY A 53 4.60 12.65 -9.71
C GLY A 53 3.44 12.36 -10.67
N SER A 54 3.03 11.09 -10.80
CA SER A 54 1.90 10.70 -11.65
C SER A 54 0.58 11.27 -11.12
N LEU A 55 0.36 11.22 -9.80
CA LEU A 55 -0.82 11.84 -9.17
C LEU A 55 -0.85 13.34 -9.42
N ILE A 56 0.27 14.04 -9.18
CA ILE A 56 0.34 15.49 -9.38
C ILE A 56 0.12 15.86 -10.85
N ALA A 57 0.70 15.11 -11.80
CA ALA A 57 0.49 15.31 -13.23
C ALA A 57 -0.99 15.19 -13.63
N ILE A 58 -1.67 14.14 -13.17
CA ILE A 58 -3.10 13.92 -13.43
C ILE A 58 -3.94 15.06 -12.84
N LEU A 59 -3.66 15.47 -11.61
CA LEU A 59 -4.38 16.57 -10.95
C LEU A 59 -4.17 17.91 -11.66
N MET A 60 -2.96 18.17 -12.18
CA MET A 60 -2.67 19.36 -12.97
C MET A 60 -3.48 19.39 -14.28
N VAL A 61 -3.52 18.27 -15.02
CA VAL A 61 -4.31 18.16 -16.26
C VAL A 61 -5.80 18.31 -15.98
N ALA A 62 -6.29 17.79 -14.86
CA ALA A 62 -7.69 17.92 -14.44
C ALA A 62 -8.03 19.31 -13.84
N GLY A 63 -7.04 20.18 -13.61
CA GLY A 63 -7.24 21.49 -12.96
C GLY A 63 -7.66 21.40 -11.49
N ILE A 64 -7.36 20.27 -10.81
CA ILE A 64 -7.76 20.03 -9.43
C ILE A 64 -6.59 20.33 -8.49
N PRO A 65 -6.73 21.28 -7.54
CA PRO A 65 -5.67 21.52 -6.57
C PRO A 65 -5.52 20.33 -5.61
N TYR A 66 -4.28 19.93 -5.32
CA TYR A 66 -3.97 18.78 -4.45
C TYR A 66 -4.68 18.83 -3.09
N ASN A 67 -4.78 20.00 -2.46
CA ASN A 67 -5.50 20.14 -1.17
C ASN A 67 -6.98 19.72 -1.27
N ARG A 68 -7.65 20.00 -2.40
CA ARG A 68 -9.03 19.57 -2.63
C ARG A 68 -9.09 18.05 -2.83
N TRP A 69 -8.15 17.50 -3.61
CA TRP A 69 -8.04 16.06 -3.79
C TRP A 69 -7.79 15.32 -2.48
N PHE A 70 -6.84 15.79 -1.67
CA PHE A 70 -6.50 15.19 -0.38
C PHE A 70 -7.71 15.14 0.55
N LYS A 71 -8.46 16.23 0.70
CA LYS A 71 -9.67 16.25 1.53
C LYS A 71 -10.77 15.31 1.04
N PHE A 72 -10.88 15.14 -0.27
CA PHE A 72 -11.82 14.20 -0.87
C PHE A 72 -11.39 12.74 -0.68
N PHE A 73 -10.11 12.44 -0.93
CA PHE A 73 -9.60 11.08 -0.95
C PHE A 73 -9.21 10.55 0.43
N ALA A 74 -8.81 11.40 1.38
CA ALA A 74 -8.44 10.99 2.74
C ALA A 74 -9.48 10.13 3.47
N PRO A 75 -10.79 10.47 3.51
CA PRO A 75 -11.80 9.61 4.14
C PRO A 75 -11.95 8.27 3.40
N LEU A 76 -11.88 8.28 2.07
CA LEU A 76 -11.94 7.05 1.27
C LEU A 76 -10.70 6.16 1.51
N PHE A 77 -9.53 6.77 1.61
CA PHE A 77 -8.28 6.10 1.92
C PHE A 77 -8.36 5.39 3.28
N ALA A 78 -8.92 6.04 4.31
CA ALA A 78 -9.12 5.40 5.61
C ALA A 78 -10.04 4.16 5.54
N ILE A 79 -11.12 4.23 4.77
CA ILE A 79 -12.02 3.09 4.54
C ILE A 79 -11.28 1.95 3.83
N ILE A 80 -10.56 2.27 2.75
CA ILE A 80 -9.79 1.28 1.98
C ILE A 80 -8.72 0.62 2.84
N MET A 81 -7.97 1.39 3.61
CA MET A 81 -6.93 0.87 4.51
C MET A 81 -7.54 -0.06 5.58
N THR A 82 -8.74 0.25 6.05
CA THR A 82 -9.49 -0.61 6.98
C THR A 82 -9.87 -1.93 6.31
N ILE A 83 -10.41 -1.88 5.09
CA ILE A 83 -10.74 -3.08 4.31
C ILE A 83 -9.49 -3.93 4.04
N CYS A 84 -8.37 -3.30 3.65
CA CYS A 84 -7.10 -4.00 3.46
C CYS A 84 -6.61 -4.68 4.73
N ALA A 85 -6.75 -4.04 5.89
CA ALA A 85 -6.42 -4.64 7.18
C ALA A 85 -7.30 -5.87 7.49
N ILE A 86 -8.61 -5.77 7.25
CA ILE A 86 -9.54 -6.91 7.41
C ILE A 86 -9.16 -8.05 6.46
N LEU A 87 -8.91 -7.76 5.19
CA LEU A 87 -8.52 -8.78 4.20
C LEU A 87 -7.16 -9.41 4.53
N ALA A 88 -6.22 -8.65 5.08
CA ALA A 88 -4.95 -9.20 5.56
C ALA A 88 -5.17 -10.20 6.70
N VAL A 89 -6.00 -9.86 7.69
CA VAL A 89 -6.36 -10.77 8.79
C VAL A 89 -7.07 -12.02 8.27
N VAL A 90 -8.01 -11.86 7.35
CA VAL A 90 -8.68 -13.00 6.69
C VAL A 90 -7.64 -13.88 5.97
N GLY A 91 -6.69 -13.28 5.26
CA GLY A 91 -5.60 -13.98 4.60
C GLY A 91 -4.74 -14.82 5.55
N VAL A 92 -4.47 -14.30 6.75
CA VAL A 92 -3.79 -15.07 7.81
C VAL A 92 -4.65 -16.24 8.27
N ILE A 93 -5.94 -16.01 8.56
CA ILE A 93 -6.85 -17.04 9.09
C ILE A 93 -7.03 -18.21 8.11
N ILE A 94 -7.16 -17.92 6.82
CA ILE A 94 -7.36 -18.97 5.80
C ILE A 94 -6.05 -19.63 5.35
N ASN A 95 -4.90 -19.24 5.92
CA ASN A 95 -3.57 -19.63 5.44
C ASN A 95 -3.45 -19.43 3.92
N LEU A 96 -3.67 -18.19 3.48
CA LEU A 96 -3.70 -17.84 2.06
C LEU A 96 -2.35 -18.19 1.40
N GLY A 97 -2.40 -19.08 0.42
CA GLY A 97 -1.31 -19.42 -0.48
C GLY A 97 -0.53 -20.69 -0.10
N PRO A 98 0.32 -21.20 -1.02
CA PRO A 98 1.26 -22.25 -0.69
C PRO A 98 2.39 -21.66 0.18
N PHE A 99 2.52 -22.21 1.39
CA PHE A 99 3.56 -21.91 2.40
C PHE A 99 3.45 -20.57 3.11
#